data_AF-A0A6A2XHQ2-F1
#
_entry.id   AF-A0A6A2XHQ2-F1
#
_cell.length_a   1.000
_cell.length_b   1.000
_cell.length_c   1.000
_cell.angle_alpha   90.00
_cell.angle_beta   90.00
_cell.angle_gamma   90.00
#
_symmetry.space_group_name_H-M   'P 1'
#
loop_
_entity.id
_entity.type
_entity.pdbx_description
1 polymer ?
#
loop_
_entity_poly.entity_id
_entity_poly.type
_entity_poly.pdbx_seq_one_letter_code
_entity_poly.pdbx_strand_id
1 'polypeptide(L)'
;MAAFVGGSEALYLFGSLPQHSLFSSRSFLASLISSSFPTFDTYICARDFYEFRYPFIRRESSFSSASSFSSSNTDEASYDYIIVGGGTTGCPLAATLSRNFSLLVLESRSFRQTALLILGLGFLVVALASMPAFTPELIQKKQIVHQPKLAQWQDAFKDDLLDVGVSPYNGFTYDHIYGTKVGGTIFNRFSHRHTAAELLTSTDLKMLTVLVYATVQKVMFDKTGMRPKAMGVMFKDENGNQHQALLTNNRRSEVILSCGGTPQLLMLSGVGLKAELERLNISMVLHNEFVGKGRANNPMNTVFVLVTRHEEQSLTQTVGITKMGVYIEASSGF
;
A
#
# COMPACT_ATOMS: atom_id res chain seq x y z
N MET A 1 -7.04 50.76 -8.34
CA MET A 1 -6.09 50.97 -9.45
C MET A 1 -5.01 49.92 -9.31
N ALA A 2 -4.86 49.05 -10.32
CA ALA A 2 -3.94 47.91 -10.27
C ALA A 2 -2.48 48.35 -10.44
N ALA A 3 -1.57 47.70 -9.73
CA ALA A 3 -0.25 47.35 -10.25
C ALA A 3 0.32 46.18 -9.42
N PHE A 4 0.59 45.08 -10.13
CA PHE A 4 1.34 43.91 -9.69
C PHE A 4 2.84 44.19 -9.80
N VAL A 5 3.60 43.87 -8.75
CA VAL A 5 4.98 43.34 -8.76
C VAL A 5 5.08 42.59 -7.42
N GLY A 6 5.19 41.26 -7.33
CA GLY A 6 6.27 40.44 -7.85
C GLY A 6 7.31 40.25 -6.75
N GLY A 7 7.17 39.20 -5.93
CA GLY A 7 8.15 38.88 -4.87
C GLY A 7 7.52 38.17 -3.69
N SER A 8 7.81 36.89 -3.58
CA SER A 8 7.54 36.05 -2.42
C SER A 8 8.27 36.58 -1.18
N GLU A 9 7.55 37.17 -0.23
CA GLU A 9 8.00 37.27 1.16
C GLU A 9 6.89 36.86 2.12
N ALA A 10 7.21 35.87 2.96
CA ALA A 10 6.41 35.46 4.09
C ALA A 10 6.50 36.55 5.17
N LEU A 11 5.36 37.13 5.54
CA LEU A 11 5.25 38.08 6.63
C LEU A 11 5.29 37.29 7.96
N TYR A 12 6.43 37.30 8.65
CA TYR A 12 6.53 36.81 10.03
C TYR A 12 6.46 38.00 10.99
N LEU A 13 5.38 38.08 11.78
CA LEU A 13 5.31 38.97 12.93
C LEU A 13 5.98 38.26 14.12
N PHE A 14 7.18 38.71 14.52
CA PHE A 14 7.80 38.36 15.79
C PHE A 14 7.71 39.54 16.76
N GLY A 15 7.04 39.33 17.90
CA GLY A 15 7.16 40.15 19.09
C GLY A 15 8.30 39.64 19.99
N SER A 16 9.09 40.57 20.52
CA SER A 16 10.44 40.39 21.05
C SER A 16 10.53 39.95 22.53
N LEU A 17 11.38 38.94 22.78
CA LEU A 17 12.35 38.74 23.91
C LEU A 17 11.87 38.59 25.38
N PRO A 18 12.68 38.02 26.33
CA PRO A 18 14.08 37.57 26.24
C PRO A 18 14.39 36.12 26.71
N GLN A 19 15.60 35.67 26.33
CA GLN A 19 16.26 34.41 26.67
C GLN A 19 16.79 34.37 28.12
N HIS A 20 16.69 33.21 28.78
CA HIS A 20 17.64 32.55 29.71
C HIS A 20 16.91 31.23 30.09
N SER A 21 17.37 29.99 29.92
CA SER A 21 18.64 29.37 30.32
C SER A 21 18.74 27.98 29.66
N LEU A 22 19.96 27.60 29.28
CA LEU A 22 20.33 26.24 28.86
C LEU A 22 20.07 25.21 29.96
N PHE A 23 19.29 24.17 29.67
CA PHE A 23 19.34 22.90 30.40
C PHE A 23 19.23 21.70 29.46
N SER A 24 20.24 20.84 29.54
CA SER A 24 20.39 19.57 28.83
C SER A 24 19.62 18.47 29.56
N SER A 25 18.74 17.75 28.87
CA SER A 25 18.38 16.38 29.25
C SER A 25 17.62 15.64 28.15
N ARG A 26 18.32 14.70 27.49
CA ARG A 26 17.76 13.68 26.56
C ARG A 26 16.84 12.65 27.25
N SER A 27 16.38 12.90 28.47
CA SER A 27 15.62 11.95 29.29
C SER A 27 14.15 12.31 29.48
N PHE A 28 13.66 13.45 28.95
CA PHE A 28 12.25 13.84 29.09
C PHE A 28 11.34 13.37 27.93
N LEU A 29 11.91 13.09 26.75
CA LEU A 29 11.14 12.62 25.58
C LEU A 29 10.78 11.12 25.63
N ALA A 30 11.44 10.33 26.46
CA ALA A 30 11.14 8.89 26.60
C ALA A 30 9.93 8.62 27.51
N SER A 31 9.54 9.57 28.38
CA SER A 31 8.48 9.37 29.38
C SER A 31 7.09 9.77 28.90
N LEU A 32 6.94 10.42 27.75
CA LEU A 32 5.64 10.85 27.20
C LEU A 32 5.02 9.86 26.20
N ILE A 33 5.72 8.76 25.87
CA ILE A 33 5.19 7.69 25.00
C ILE A 33 4.51 6.58 25.82
N SER A 34 4.58 6.65 27.16
CA SER A 34 4.20 5.55 28.06
C SER A 34 2.86 5.71 28.79
N SER A 35 2.14 6.82 28.68
CA SER A 35 0.91 7.01 29.45
C SER A 35 -0.22 7.57 28.58
N SER A 36 -1.25 6.75 28.40
CA SER A 36 -2.53 6.99 27.69
C SER A 36 -2.68 6.33 26.31
N PHE A 37 -2.28 5.07 26.18
CA PHE A 37 -3.00 4.13 25.32
C PHE A 37 -3.91 3.29 26.21
N PRO A 38 -5.24 3.34 26.08
CA PRO A 38 -6.05 2.23 26.54
C PRO A 38 -5.74 1.04 25.63
N THR A 39 -4.95 0.12 26.17
CA THR A 39 -4.70 -1.21 25.63
C THR A 39 -6.03 -1.92 25.44
N PHE A 40 -6.50 -2.01 24.19
CA PHE A 40 -7.42 -3.07 23.78
C PHE A 40 -6.63 -4.38 23.65
N ASP A 41 -6.09 -4.81 24.78
CA ASP A 41 -5.47 -6.12 24.97
C ASP A 41 -6.52 -6.98 25.66
N THR A 42 -7.56 -7.35 24.93
CA THR A 42 -8.39 -8.48 25.31
C THR A 42 -7.76 -9.70 24.68
N TYR A 43 -7.01 -10.43 25.51
CA TYR A 43 -6.50 -11.78 25.34
C TYR A 43 -7.43 -12.67 24.50
N ILE A 44 -7.24 -12.67 23.18
CA ILE A 44 -7.41 -13.84 22.33
C ILE A 44 -6.09 -13.98 21.63
N CYS A 45 -5.42 -15.10 21.88
CA CYS A 45 -4.11 -15.48 21.36
C CYS A 45 -3.88 -14.91 19.94
N ALA A 46 -2.93 -13.98 19.80
CA ALA A 46 -2.54 -13.36 18.54
C ALA A 46 -2.00 -14.35 17.49
N ARG A 47 -2.02 -15.66 17.77
CA ARG A 47 -1.67 -16.74 16.85
C ARG A 47 -2.78 -17.12 15.87
N ASP A 48 -4.07 -16.89 16.20
CA ASP A 48 -5.16 -17.64 15.55
C ASP A 48 -6.12 -16.79 14.67
N PHE A 49 -5.92 -15.46 14.61
CA PHE A 49 -6.92 -14.57 14.01
C PHE A 49 -6.95 -14.57 12.47
N TYR A 50 -5.87 -14.98 11.80
CA TYR A 50 -5.87 -15.13 10.33
C TYR A 50 -6.51 -16.42 9.88
N GLU A 51 -6.23 -17.50 10.60
CA GLU A 51 -6.74 -18.84 10.30
C GLU A 51 -8.29 -18.85 10.35
N PHE A 52 -8.87 -18.01 11.22
CA PHE A 52 -10.33 -17.85 11.34
C PHE A 52 -11.00 -16.96 10.28
N ARG A 53 -10.32 -15.94 9.73
CA ARG A 53 -10.93 -14.97 8.77
C ARG A 53 -10.55 -15.24 7.31
N TYR A 54 -9.38 -15.82 7.07
CA TYR A 54 -8.84 -16.11 5.73
C TYR A 54 -8.13 -17.48 5.75
N PRO A 55 -8.87 -18.60 5.74
CA PRO A 55 -8.30 -19.95 5.89
C PRO A 55 -7.34 -20.37 4.77
N PHE A 56 -7.30 -19.60 3.67
CA PHE A 56 -6.41 -19.80 2.52
C PHE A 56 -5.06 -19.11 2.66
N ILE A 57 -4.89 -18.21 3.64
CA ILE A 57 -3.60 -17.59 3.92
C ILE A 57 -2.78 -18.55 4.76
N ARG A 58 -1.71 -19.07 4.16
CA ARG A 58 -0.78 -19.97 4.85
C ARG A 58 0.47 -19.20 5.22
N ARG A 59 1.04 -19.55 6.38
CA ARG A 59 2.41 -19.14 6.68
C ARG A 59 3.37 -19.85 5.76
N GLU A 60 4.41 -19.14 5.37
CA GLU A 60 5.39 -19.73 4.50
C GLU A 60 6.16 -20.89 5.13
N SER A 61 6.33 -20.91 6.45
CA SER A 61 6.89 -22.06 7.15
C SER A 61 6.11 -23.38 6.97
N SER A 62 4.89 -23.33 6.41
CA SER A 62 4.10 -24.50 6.00
C SER A 62 4.37 -24.96 4.56
N PHE A 63 5.18 -24.22 3.80
CA PHE A 63 5.59 -24.57 2.45
C PHE A 63 6.71 -25.60 2.51
N SER A 64 6.42 -26.82 2.08
CA SER A 64 7.44 -27.85 1.92
C SER A 64 8.27 -27.56 0.67
N SER A 65 9.33 -26.75 0.80
CA SER A 65 10.47 -26.89 -0.11
C SER A 65 11.37 -27.99 0.43
N ALA A 66 11.57 -29.04 -0.36
CA ALA A 66 12.54 -30.08 -0.07
C ALA A 66 13.92 -29.44 0.14
N SER A 67 14.37 -29.43 1.39
CA SER A 67 15.74 -29.09 1.74
C SER A 67 16.67 -30.14 1.13
N SER A 68 17.73 -29.67 0.49
CA SER A 68 18.93 -30.41 0.05
C SER A 68 18.87 -31.00 -1.35
N PHE A 69 19.81 -30.52 -2.18
CA PHE A 69 20.20 -31.09 -3.47
C PHE A 69 20.38 -32.61 -3.36
N SER A 70 19.41 -33.35 -3.89
CA SER A 70 19.45 -34.78 -4.11
C SER A 70 18.72 -35.05 -5.41
N SER A 71 19.48 -35.43 -6.43
CA SER A 71 19.03 -35.85 -7.74
C SER A 71 18.06 -37.03 -7.63
N SER A 72 16.75 -36.76 -7.71
CA SER A 72 15.71 -37.66 -8.27
C SER A 72 14.32 -37.08 -7.99
N ASN A 73 13.54 -36.87 -9.04
CA ASN A 73 12.08 -36.60 -9.05
C ASN A 73 11.48 -35.99 -7.78
N THR A 74 11.45 -34.66 -7.69
CA THR A 74 10.58 -33.98 -6.71
C THR A 74 9.58 -33.13 -7.49
N ASP A 75 8.29 -33.30 -7.17
CA ASP A 75 7.20 -32.47 -7.65
C ASP A 75 7.38 -31.05 -7.08
N GLU A 76 8.28 -30.26 -7.68
CA GLU A 76 8.40 -28.84 -7.38
C GLU A 76 7.05 -28.19 -7.68
N ALA A 77 6.46 -27.53 -6.67
CA ALA A 77 5.14 -26.91 -6.80
C ALA A 77 5.17 -25.86 -7.91
N SER A 78 4.63 -26.22 -9.07
CA SER A 78 4.54 -25.39 -10.26
C SER A 78 3.21 -24.67 -10.32
N TYR A 79 3.21 -23.39 -10.68
CA TYR A 79 2.01 -22.56 -10.79
C TYR A 79 1.91 -21.95 -12.18
N ASP A 80 0.69 -21.73 -12.68
CA ASP A 80 0.51 -21.00 -13.94
C ASP A 80 0.88 -19.53 -13.76
N TYR A 81 0.55 -18.92 -12.62
CA TYR A 81 0.92 -17.55 -12.31
C TYR A 81 1.55 -17.42 -10.94
N ILE A 82 2.60 -16.61 -10.86
CA ILE A 82 3.21 -16.21 -9.59
C ILE A 82 3.09 -14.69 -9.46
N ILE A 83 2.32 -14.22 -8.48
CA ILE A 83 2.17 -12.80 -8.15
C ILE A 83 3.08 -12.48 -6.96
N VAL A 84 4.01 -11.56 -7.19
CA VAL A 84 4.90 -11.03 -6.15
C VAL A 84 4.30 -9.75 -5.57
N GLY A 85 3.77 -9.87 -4.35
CA GLY A 85 3.10 -8.79 -3.61
C GLY A 85 1.58 -8.94 -3.61
N GLY A 86 1.02 -9.34 -2.47
CA GLY A 86 -0.42 -9.36 -2.16
C GLY A 86 -0.94 -7.98 -1.73
N GLY A 87 -0.55 -6.92 -2.45
CA GLY A 87 -0.96 -5.56 -2.13
C GLY A 87 -2.33 -5.17 -2.70
N THR A 88 -2.56 -3.85 -2.79
CA THR A 88 -3.78 -3.26 -3.36
C THR A 88 -4.05 -3.68 -4.81
N THR A 89 -3.01 -3.95 -5.59
CA THR A 89 -3.13 -4.41 -6.99
C THR A 89 -3.02 -5.93 -7.12
N GLY A 90 -2.20 -6.58 -6.29
CA GLY A 90 -1.96 -8.02 -6.36
C GLY A 90 -3.17 -8.85 -5.95
N CYS A 91 -3.89 -8.46 -4.89
CA CYS A 91 -5.08 -9.17 -4.45
C CYS A 91 -6.22 -9.22 -5.49
N PRO A 92 -6.70 -8.09 -6.06
CA PRO A 92 -7.75 -8.14 -7.09
C PRO A 92 -7.32 -8.91 -8.34
N LEU A 93 -6.04 -8.80 -8.73
CA LEU A 93 -5.49 -9.55 -9.86
C LEU A 93 -5.50 -11.06 -9.60
N ALA A 94 -4.97 -11.47 -8.44
CA ALA A 94 -5.00 -12.87 -7.99
C ALA A 94 -6.44 -13.41 -7.99
N ALA A 95 -7.39 -12.61 -7.50
CA ALA A 95 -8.80 -13.01 -7.45
C ALA A 95 -9.47 -13.21 -8.81
N THR A 96 -8.93 -12.56 -9.84
CA THR A 96 -9.43 -12.69 -11.21
C THR A 96 -8.80 -13.90 -11.91
N LEU A 97 -7.48 -14.08 -11.77
CA LEU A 97 -6.73 -15.14 -12.42
C LEU A 97 -7.01 -16.53 -11.80
N SER A 98 -7.22 -16.61 -10.49
CA SER A 98 -7.47 -17.88 -9.80
C SER A 98 -8.78 -18.57 -10.19
N ARG A 99 -9.64 -17.93 -10.99
CA ARG A 99 -10.86 -18.55 -11.54
C ARG A 99 -10.56 -19.69 -12.50
N ASN A 100 -9.45 -19.60 -13.23
CA ASN A 100 -9.13 -20.53 -14.32
C ASN A 100 -7.72 -21.12 -14.22
N PHE A 101 -6.87 -20.61 -13.33
CA PHE A 101 -5.45 -20.92 -13.31
C PHE A 101 -4.94 -21.17 -11.89
N SER A 102 -3.94 -22.04 -11.77
CA SER A 102 -3.22 -22.25 -10.52
C SER A 102 -2.33 -21.03 -10.22
N LEU A 103 -2.46 -20.47 -9.02
CA LEU A 103 -1.84 -19.18 -8.70
C LEU A 103 -1.18 -19.17 -7.32
N LEU A 104 0.02 -18.61 -7.29
CA LEU A 104 0.77 -18.33 -6.07
C LEU A 104 0.84 -16.82 -5.81
N VAL A 105 0.47 -16.37 -4.62
CA VAL A 105 0.71 -15.01 -4.14
C VAL A 105 1.76 -15.05 -3.05
N LEU A 106 2.86 -14.31 -3.24
CA LEU A 106 3.93 -14.16 -2.24
C LEU A 106 3.87 -12.77 -1.62
N GLU A 107 3.64 -12.69 -0.31
CA GLU A 107 3.60 -11.44 0.43
C GLU A 107 4.68 -11.41 1.53
N SER A 108 5.53 -10.38 1.48
CA SER A 108 6.68 -10.26 2.38
C SER A 108 6.32 -10.07 3.86
N ARG A 109 5.09 -9.64 4.16
CA ARG A 109 4.64 -9.33 5.51
C ARG A 109 3.27 -9.94 5.80
N SER A 110 2.85 -9.81 7.05
CA SER A 110 1.48 -10.06 7.46
C SER A 110 0.54 -9.00 6.85
N PHE A 111 -0.65 -9.39 6.37
CA PHE A 111 -1.66 -8.45 5.86
C PHE A 111 -2.13 -7.40 6.90
N ARG A 112 -1.94 -7.66 8.20
CA ARG A 112 -2.15 -6.72 9.32
C ARG A 112 -1.12 -5.61 9.35
N GLN A 113 0.10 -5.82 8.87
CA GLN A 113 1.18 -4.84 8.99
C GLN A 113 1.13 -3.73 7.95
N THR A 114 0.25 -3.86 6.95
CA THR A 114 -0.17 -2.75 6.08
C THR A 114 -1.20 -1.84 6.73
N ALA A 115 -1.63 -2.14 7.98
CA ALA A 115 -2.67 -1.38 8.66
C ALA A 115 -2.17 -0.06 9.30
N LEU A 116 -0.92 0.03 9.77
CA LEU A 116 -0.44 1.21 10.50
C LEU A 116 0.02 2.38 9.61
N LEU A 117 0.39 2.13 8.35
CA LEU A 117 0.88 3.17 7.43
C LEU A 117 -0.23 3.88 6.64
N ILE A 118 -1.49 3.51 6.87
CA ILE A 118 -2.66 4.04 6.14
C ILE A 118 -3.68 4.60 7.14
N LEU A 119 -3.20 5.35 8.14
CA LEU A 119 -4.06 6.14 9.01
C LEU A 119 -4.37 7.52 8.42
N GLY A 120 -3.66 7.97 7.37
CA GLY A 120 -4.00 9.19 6.60
C GLY A 120 -4.44 8.93 5.16
N LEU A 121 -4.29 7.72 4.62
CA LEU A 121 -4.37 7.42 3.18
C LEU A 121 -5.62 6.62 2.76
N GLY A 122 -6.60 6.44 3.66
CA GLY A 122 -7.84 5.70 3.35
C GLY A 122 -8.58 6.25 2.11
N PHE A 123 -8.41 7.55 1.86
CA PHE A 123 -9.00 8.25 0.74
C PHE A 123 -8.19 8.16 -0.56
N LEU A 124 -6.85 8.05 -0.48
CA LEU A 124 -5.99 7.90 -1.67
C LEU A 124 -6.30 6.61 -2.42
N VAL A 125 -6.72 5.55 -1.73
CA VAL A 125 -7.16 4.29 -2.37
C VAL A 125 -8.42 4.50 -3.22
N VAL A 126 -9.33 5.38 -2.81
CA VAL A 126 -10.53 5.74 -3.58
C VAL A 126 -10.20 6.70 -4.72
N ALA A 127 -9.27 7.62 -4.52
CA ALA A 127 -8.76 8.47 -5.60
C ALA A 127 -8.03 7.66 -6.69
N LEU A 128 -7.25 6.64 -6.31
CA LEU A 128 -6.63 5.70 -7.25
C LEU A 128 -7.65 4.81 -7.97
N ALA A 129 -8.75 4.44 -7.29
CA ALA A 129 -9.86 3.69 -7.90
C ALA A 129 -10.67 4.50 -8.92
N SER A 130 -10.46 5.82 -9.02
CA SER A 130 -11.07 6.69 -10.02
C SER A 130 -10.28 6.76 -11.34
N MET A 131 -9.14 6.03 -11.44
CA MET A 131 -8.38 5.94 -12.69
C MET A 131 -9.01 4.90 -13.64
N PRO A 132 -9.13 5.20 -14.95
CA PRO A 132 -9.88 4.39 -15.92
C PRO A 132 -9.33 2.96 -16.12
N ALA A 133 -8.15 2.65 -15.60
CA ALA A 133 -7.55 1.32 -15.65
C ALA A 133 -7.97 0.38 -14.50
N PHE A 134 -8.66 0.90 -13.47
CA PHE A 134 -9.10 0.11 -12.34
C PHE A 134 -10.58 -0.25 -12.54
N THR A 135 -10.90 -1.49 -12.91
CA THR A 135 -12.30 -1.89 -13.14
C THR A 135 -13.15 -1.65 -11.88
N PRO A 136 -14.06 -0.65 -11.88
CA PRO A 136 -14.81 -0.27 -10.69
C PRO A 136 -15.80 -1.36 -10.26
N GLU A 137 -16.12 -2.29 -11.16
CA GLU A 137 -17.13 -3.31 -10.98
C GLU A 137 -16.82 -4.30 -9.84
N LEU A 138 -15.56 -4.73 -9.66
CA LEU A 138 -15.22 -5.68 -8.59
C LEU A 138 -15.17 -5.05 -7.19
N ILE A 139 -14.70 -3.79 -7.10
CA ILE A 139 -14.70 -3.04 -5.84
C ILE A 139 -16.13 -2.69 -5.43
N GLN A 140 -16.92 -2.17 -6.37
CA GLN A 140 -18.30 -1.79 -6.11
C GLN A 140 -19.18 -3.02 -5.82
N LYS A 141 -19.03 -4.13 -6.55
CA LYS A 141 -19.81 -5.36 -6.31
C LYS A 141 -19.51 -6.01 -4.95
N LYS A 142 -18.31 -5.83 -4.39
CA LYS A 142 -17.91 -6.47 -3.11
C LYS A 142 -17.95 -5.54 -1.89
N GLN A 143 -18.39 -4.30 -2.05
CA GLN A 143 -18.63 -3.36 -0.95
C GLN A 143 -17.43 -3.17 -0.01
N ILE A 144 -16.19 -3.18 -0.50
CA ILE A 144 -15.03 -2.85 0.35
C ILE A 144 -14.85 -1.33 0.54
N VAL A 145 -15.67 -0.53 -0.15
CA VAL A 145 -15.72 0.92 -0.05
C VAL A 145 -17.16 1.33 0.28
N HIS A 146 -17.31 2.26 1.23
CA HIS A 146 -18.58 2.72 1.76
C HIS A 146 -18.66 4.25 1.72
N GLN A 147 -19.88 4.78 1.76
CA GLN A 147 -20.11 6.18 2.10
C GLN A 147 -19.86 6.37 3.60
N PRO A 148 -19.01 7.32 4.02
CA PRO A 148 -18.77 7.57 5.43
C PRO A 148 -19.97 8.26 6.09
N LYS A 149 -20.15 8.01 7.39
CA LYS A 149 -20.91 8.95 8.23
C LYS A 149 -20.02 10.15 8.50
N LEU A 150 -20.46 11.33 8.06
CA LEU A 150 -19.66 12.55 8.14
C LEU A 150 -19.43 12.94 9.61
N ALA A 151 -18.17 13.09 10.00
CA ALA A 151 -17.79 13.55 11.33
C ALA A 151 -17.97 15.06 11.45
N GLN A 152 -18.16 15.57 12.68
CA GLN A 152 -18.39 17.00 12.93
C GLN A 152 -17.26 17.87 12.36
N TRP A 153 -16.01 17.48 12.60
CA TRP A 153 -14.85 18.16 12.03
C TRP A 153 -14.85 18.19 10.49
N GLN A 154 -15.26 17.07 9.86
CA GLN A 154 -15.28 16.95 8.39
C GLN A 154 -16.43 17.75 7.77
N ASP A 155 -17.53 17.94 8.49
CA ASP A 155 -18.65 18.78 8.09
C ASP A 155 -18.31 20.26 8.20
N ALA A 156 -17.69 20.69 9.31
CA ALA A 156 -17.17 22.05 9.46
C ALA A 156 -16.10 22.37 8.39
N PHE A 157 -15.16 21.45 8.17
CA PHE A 157 -14.13 21.61 7.13
C PHE A 157 -14.73 21.71 5.71
N LYS A 158 -15.85 21.03 5.44
CA LYS A 158 -16.58 21.14 4.18
C LYS A 158 -17.15 22.55 4.00
N ASP A 159 -17.73 23.12 5.04
CA ASP A 159 -18.26 24.49 5.00
C ASP A 159 -17.12 25.51 4.82
N ASP A 160 -16.01 25.36 5.55
CA ASP A 160 -14.83 26.22 5.41
C ASP A 160 -14.25 26.21 3.99
N LEU A 161 -14.16 25.03 3.36
CA LEU A 161 -13.69 24.90 1.98
C LEU A 161 -14.60 25.65 0.98
N LEU A 162 -15.91 25.63 1.20
CA LEU A 162 -16.86 26.36 0.37
C LEU A 162 -16.75 27.87 0.60
N ASP A 163 -16.59 28.31 1.85
CA ASP A 163 -16.44 29.72 2.23
C ASP A 163 -15.17 30.34 1.63
N VAL A 164 -14.06 29.59 1.56
CA VAL A 164 -12.82 30.04 0.90
C VAL A 164 -12.83 29.84 -0.63
N GLY A 165 -13.97 29.44 -1.21
CA GLY A 165 -14.19 29.42 -2.65
C GLY A 165 -13.86 28.12 -3.38
N VAL A 166 -13.63 27.01 -2.68
CA VAL A 166 -13.47 25.66 -3.27
C VAL A 166 -14.85 25.06 -3.59
N SER A 167 -15.64 25.79 -4.38
CA SER A 167 -16.98 25.42 -4.84
C SER A 167 -16.93 24.81 -6.26
N PRO A 168 -17.97 24.07 -6.72
CA PRO A 168 -19.21 23.74 -6.03
C PRO A 168 -19.05 22.64 -4.98
N TYR A 169 -20.07 22.46 -4.15
CA TYR A 169 -20.21 21.23 -3.36
C TYR A 169 -20.80 20.12 -4.26
N ASN A 170 -20.05 19.06 -4.46
CA ASN A 170 -20.41 17.94 -5.33
C ASN A 170 -21.11 16.79 -4.60
N GLY A 171 -21.45 16.95 -3.31
CA GLY A 171 -22.04 15.88 -2.52
C GLY A 171 -21.07 14.73 -2.27
N PHE A 172 -21.64 13.52 -2.12
CA PHE A 172 -20.86 12.29 -2.06
C PHE A 172 -20.56 11.78 -3.47
N THR A 173 -19.28 11.60 -3.79
CA THR A 173 -18.87 10.94 -5.04
C THR A 173 -17.50 10.28 -4.90
N TYR A 174 -17.34 9.17 -5.61
CA TYR A 174 -16.04 8.52 -5.79
C TYR A 174 -15.13 9.32 -6.72
N ASP A 175 -15.70 10.05 -7.67
CA ASP A 175 -14.97 10.70 -8.74
C ASP A 175 -13.99 11.76 -8.23
N HIS A 176 -12.88 11.90 -8.95
CA HIS A 176 -11.91 12.97 -8.74
C HIS A 176 -12.34 14.19 -9.55
N ILE A 177 -13.06 15.12 -8.92
CA ILE A 177 -13.65 16.29 -9.57
C ILE A 177 -13.36 17.58 -8.81
N TYR A 178 -13.17 18.67 -9.55
CA TYR A 178 -13.01 20.02 -9.03
C TYR A 178 -14.19 20.42 -8.11
N GLY A 179 -13.89 21.11 -7.01
CA GLY A 179 -14.84 21.55 -5.99
C GLY A 179 -14.66 20.78 -4.67
N THR A 180 -15.61 20.95 -3.77
CA THR A 180 -15.64 20.25 -2.47
C THR A 180 -16.50 19.01 -2.57
N LYS A 181 -16.05 17.88 -2.01
CA LYS A 181 -16.78 16.62 -2.04
C LYS A 181 -16.56 15.81 -0.77
N VAL A 182 -17.49 14.89 -0.51
CA VAL A 182 -17.28 13.76 0.41
C VAL A 182 -16.96 12.53 -0.44
N GLY A 183 -15.94 11.76 -0.08
CA GLY A 183 -15.56 10.56 -0.82
C GLY A 183 -15.70 9.28 -0.03
N GLY A 184 -15.38 8.17 -0.68
CA GLY A 184 -15.50 6.84 -0.11
C GLY A 184 -14.53 6.57 1.03
N THR A 185 -14.90 5.65 1.91
CA THR A 185 -14.04 5.11 2.97
C THR A 185 -13.98 3.59 2.90
N ILE A 186 -12.84 3.02 3.26
CA ILE A 186 -12.70 1.56 3.44
C ILE A 186 -13.16 1.09 4.83
N PHE A 187 -13.66 2.00 5.67
CA PHE A 187 -14.25 1.67 6.95
C PHE A 187 -15.77 1.56 6.81
N ASN A 188 -16.34 0.46 7.30
CA ASN A 188 -17.79 0.32 7.31
C ASN A 188 -18.44 1.07 8.48
N ARG A 189 -19.78 1.02 8.56
CA ARG A 189 -20.58 1.66 9.61
C ARG A 189 -20.26 1.22 11.05
N PHE A 190 -19.54 0.11 11.22
CA PHE A 190 -19.11 -0.42 12.51
C PHE A 190 -17.62 -0.14 12.77
N SER A 191 -17.02 0.79 12.02
CA SER A 191 -15.59 1.14 12.10
C SER A 191 -14.65 -0.03 11.80
N HIS A 192 -15.13 -1.10 11.16
CA HIS A 192 -14.28 -2.16 10.67
C HIS A 192 -13.69 -1.78 9.32
N ARG A 193 -12.36 -1.92 9.21
CA ARG A 193 -11.64 -1.70 7.97
C ARG A 193 -11.74 -2.90 7.05
N HIS A 194 -12.10 -2.64 5.80
CA HIS A 194 -12.02 -3.56 4.67
C HIS A 194 -10.67 -3.40 3.95
N THR A 195 -10.10 -4.50 3.47
CA THR A 195 -8.78 -4.51 2.80
C THR A 195 -8.82 -5.29 1.50
N ALA A 196 -7.82 -5.09 0.65
CA ALA A 196 -7.72 -5.82 -0.62
C ALA A 196 -7.65 -7.35 -0.44
N ALA A 197 -7.16 -7.84 0.71
CA ALA A 197 -7.13 -9.27 1.03
C ALA A 197 -8.53 -9.90 1.06
N GLU A 198 -9.57 -9.14 1.40
CA GLU A 198 -10.95 -9.61 1.36
C GLU A 198 -11.41 -9.97 -0.05
N LEU A 199 -10.79 -9.39 -1.09
CA LEU A 199 -11.11 -9.74 -2.47
C LEU A 199 -10.73 -11.19 -2.79
N LEU A 200 -9.76 -11.77 -2.08
CA LEU A 200 -9.34 -13.16 -2.22
C LEU A 200 -10.35 -14.15 -1.63
N THR A 201 -11.24 -13.72 -0.72
CA THR A 201 -12.23 -14.62 -0.10
C THR A 201 -13.25 -15.19 -1.07
N SER A 202 -13.49 -14.52 -2.21
CA SER A 202 -14.52 -14.95 -3.18
C SER A 202 -13.96 -15.85 -4.29
N THR A 203 -12.72 -16.30 -4.16
CA THR A 203 -12.02 -17.03 -5.23
C THR A 203 -12.14 -18.52 -5.02
N ASP A 204 -11.90 -19.31 -6.08
CA ASP A 204 -11.70 -20.74 -5.90
C ASP A 204 -10.42 -20.97 -5.07
N LEU A 205 -10.60 -21.28 -3.79
CA LEU A 205 -9.51 -21.45 -2.83
C LEU A 205 -8.66 -22.68 -3.14
N LYS A 206 -9.12 -23.59 -4.01
CA LYS A 206 -8.31 -24.74 -4.44
C LYS A 206 -7.21 -24.34 -5.44
N MET A 207 -7.44 -23.28 -6.20
CA MET A 207 -6.53 -22.80 -7.24
C MET A 207 -5.62 -21.67 -6.77
N LEU A 208 -5.86 -21.12 -5.57
CA LEU A 208 -5.13 -20.00 -5.01
C LEU A 208 -4.33 -20.43 -3.78
N THR A 209 -3.01 -20.26 -3.84
CA THR A 209 -2.12 -20.37 -2.68
C THR A 209 -1.60 -18.99 -2.32
N VAL A 210 -1.76 -18.57 -1.05
CA VAL A 210 -1.25 -17.29 -0.55
C VAL A 210 -0.26 -17.55 0.57
N LEU A 211 0.97 -17.08 0.39
CA LEU A 211 2.06 -17.25 1.33
C LEU A 211 2.45 -15.90 1.92
N VAL A 212 2.32 -15.78 3.24
CA VAL A 212 2.76 -14.59 3.99
C VAL A 212 4.12 -14.83 4.64
N TYR A 213 4.84 -13.72 4.87
CA TYR A 213 6.24 -13.72 5.30
C TYR A 213 7.20 -14.33 4.26
N ALA A 214 6.79 -14.32 2.99
CA ALA A 214 7.58 -14.79 1.86
C ALA A 214 8.25 -13.59 1.17
N THR A 215 9.52 -13.34 1.51
CA THR A 215 10.28 -12.21 0.95
C THR A 215 10.95 -12.63 -0.36
N VAL A 216 10.36 -12.24 -1.49
CA VAL A 216 10.94 -12.50 -2.81
C VAL A 216 12.25 -11.75 -2.98
N GLN A 217 13.30 -12.50 -3.31
CA GLN A 217 14.66 -11.96 -3.46
C GLN A 217 15.04 -11.75 -4.92
N LYS A 218 14.57 -12.62 -5.81
CA LYS A 218 15.02 -12.65 -7.20
C LYS A 218 14.02 -13.36 -8.11
N VAL A 219 13.83 -12.82 -9.31
CA VAL A 219 13.17 -13.50 -10.43
C VAL A 219 14.21 -14.31 -11.19
N MET A 220 13.90 -15.57 -11.48
CA MET A 220 14.75 -16.48 -12.24
C MET A 220 14.37 -16.41 -13.72
N PHE A 221 15.38 -16.43 -14.60
CA PHE A 221 15.19 -16.29 -16.04
C PHE A 221 15.91 -17.39 -16.83
N ASP A 222 15.21 -17.94 -17.82
CA ASP A 222 15.79 -18.70 -18.91
C ASP A 222 16.37 -17.71 -19.94
N LYS A 223 17.66 -17.86 -20.24
CA LYS A 223 18.40 -17.02 -21.20
C LYS A 223 18.75 -17.73 -22.50
N THR A 224 18.23 -18.95 -22.73
CA THR A 224 18.55 -19.74 -23.92
C THR A 224 17.94 -19.16 -25.21
N GLY A 225 16.79 -18.48 -25.09
CA GLY A 225 16.11 -17.83 -26.21
C GLY A 225 16.62 -16.42 -26.53
N MET A 226 16.12 -15.84 -27.63
CA MET A 226 16.42 -14.44 -28.02
C MET A 226 16.00 -13.40 -26.98
N ARG A 227 15.00 -13.72 -26.15
CA ARG A 227 14.52 -12.88 -25.06
C ARG A 227 14.50 -13.70 -23.78
N PRO A 228 14.98 -13.14 -22.66
CA PRO A 228 14.94 -13.83 -21.39
C PRO A 228 13.49 -14.09 -20.97
N LYS A 229 13.17 -15.33 -20.58
CA LYS A 229 11.83 -15.73 -20.11
C LYS A 229 11.87 -15.96 -18.61
N ALA A 230 10.96 -15.36 -17.86
CA ALA A 230 10.84 -15.65 -16.42
C ALA A 230 10.44 -17.13 -16.23
N MET A 231 11.13 -17.82 -15.32
CA MET A 231 10.88 -19.22 -14.97
C MET A 231 10.18 -19.38 -13.63
N GLY A 232 10.33 -18.40 -12.75
CA GLY A 232 9.91 -18.50 -11.37
C GLY A 232 10.60 -17.46 -10.50
N VAL A 233 10.51 -17.64 -9.19
CA VAL A 233 11.06 -16.72 -8.20
C VAL A 233 11.75 -17.47 -7.06
N MET A 234 12.81 -16.88 -6.54
CA MET A 234 13.43 -17.27 -5.28
C MET A 234 12.99 -16.33 -4.18
N PHE A 235 12.66 -16.89 -3.03
CA PHE A 235 12.16 -16.11 -1.89
C PHE A 235 12.64 -16.72 -0.57
N LYS A 236 12.55 -15.94 0.51
CA LYS A 236 12.92 -16.36 1.86
C LYS A 236 11.73 -16.41 2.79
N ASP A 237 11.74 -17.38 3.70
CA ASP A 237 10.81 -17.45 4.81
C ASP A 237 11.23 -16.55 5.99
N GLU A 238 10.42 -16.55 7.06
CA GLU A 238 10.68 -15.82 8.32
C GLU A 238 11.94 -16.30 9.07
N ASN A 239 12.40 -17.51 8.79
CA ASN A 239 13.60 -18.12 9.40
C ASN A 239 14.87 -17.88 8.56
N GLY A 240 14.73 -17.26 7.38
CA GLY A 240 15.83 -16.99 6.46
C GLY A 240 16.17 -18.14 5.50
N ASN A 241 15.40 -19.24 5.51
CA ASN A 241 15.53 -20.34 4.57
C ASN A 241 15.15 -19.87 3.16
N GLN A 242 15.85 -20.39 2.15
CA GLN A 242 15.56 -20.09 0.75
C GLN A 242 14.65 -21.13 0.13
N HIS A 243 13.67 -20.65 -0.62
CA HIS A 243 12.66 -21.42 -1.30
C HIS A 243 12.57 -20.96 -2.76
N GLN A 244 12.04 -21.84 -3.61
CA GLN A 244 11.82 -21.56 -5.03
C GLN A 244 10.37 -21.90 -5.39
N ALA A 245 9.77 -21.06 -6.24
CA ALA A 245 8.50 -21.33 -6.88
C ALA A 245 8.68 -21.20 -8.39
N LEU A 246 8.24 -22.21 -9.14
CA LEU A 246 8.41 -22.29 -10.58
C LEU A 246 7.09 -22.12 -11.32
N LEU A 247 7.19 -21.63 -12.55
CA LEU A 247 6.07 -21.59 -13.47
C LEU A 247 5.85 -22.94 -14.14
N THR A 248 4.60 -23.27 -14.42
CA THR A 248 4.25 -24.39 -15.32
C THR A 248 4.80 -24.11 -16.72
N ASN A 249 5.09 -25.17 -17.48
CA ASN A 249 5.58 -25.05 -18.86
C ASN A 249 4.45 -24.76 -19.87
N ASN A 250 3.60 -23.77 -19.55
CA ASN A 250 2.56 -23.29 -20.45
C ASN A 250 2.99 -21.95 -21.08
N ARG A 251 2.49 -21.66 -22.28
CA ARG A 251 2.75 -20.39 -22.98
C ARG A 251 2.14 -19.18 -22.29
N ARG A 252 1.12 -19.40 -21.45
CA ARG A 252 0.41 -18.36 -20.69
C ARG A 252 0.96 -18.14 -19.28
N SER A 253 1.97 -18.90 -18.86
CA SER A 253 2.47 -18.82 -17.49
C SER A 253 3.39 -17.63 -17.31
N GLU A 254 3.17 -16.87 -16.25
CA GLU A 254 3.82 -15.56 -16.05
C GLU A 254 4.15 -15.28 -14.57
N VAL A 255 5.27 -14.57 -14.36
CA VAL A 255 5.57 -13.92 -13.08
C VAL A 255 5.12 -12.47 -13.16
N ILE A 256 4.24 -12.05 -12.25
CA ILE A 256 3.70 -10.69 -12.20
C ILE A 256 4.23 -9.99 -10.94
N LEU A 257 4.89 -8.85 -11.14
CA LEU A 257 5.41 -8.05 -10.03
C LEU A 257 4.40 -6.96 -9.65
N SER A 258 3.84 -7.08 -8.44
CA SER A 258 2.87 -6.15 -7.86
C SER A 258 3.33 -5.66 -6.48
N CYS A 259 4.64 -5.44 -6.32
CA CYS A 259 5.23 -4.97 -5.06
C CYS A 259 5.68 -3.51 -5.16
N GLY A 260 5.57 -2.75 -4.05
CA GLY A 260 6.07 -1.36 -4.02
C GLY A 260 7.57 -1.23 -4.28
N GLY A 261 8.32 -2.31 -4.07
CA GLY A 261 9.76 -2.44 -4.37
C GLY A 261 10.07 -3.02 -5.76
N THR A 262 9.15 -3.03 -6.71
CA THR A 262 9.34 -3.66 -8.04
C THR A 262 10.65 -3.25 -8.73
N PRO A 263 11.06 -1.96 -8.77
CA PRO A 263 12.34 -1.59 -9.38
C PRO A 263 13.56 -2.24 -8.71
N GLN A 264 13.55 -2.34 -7.38
CA GLN A 264 14.63 -2.98 -6.63
C GLN A 264 14.71 -4.47 -6.97
N LEU A 265 13.57 -5.17 -6.98
CA LEU A 265 13.51 -6.59 -7.31
C LEU A 265 13.98 -6.85 -8.76
N LEU A 266 13.59 -6.00 -9.72
CA LEU A 266 14.08 -6.11 -11.10
C LEU A 266 15.60 -5.97 -11.18
N MET A 267 16.18 -4.96 -10.52
CA MET A 267 17.63 -4.77 -10.50
C MET A 267 18.37 -5.94 -9.84
N LEU A 268 17.89 -6.44 -8.69
CA LEU A 268 18.44 -7.64 -8.03
C LEU A 268 18.32 -8.89 -8.91
N SER A 269 17.34 -8.90 -9.82
CA SER A 269 17.13 -9.94 -10.81
C SER A 269 17.92 -9.74 -12.10
N GLY A 270 18.76 -8.69 -12.19
CA GLY A 270 19.61 -8.40 -13.35
C GLY A 270 18.90 -7.67 -14.49
N VAL A 271 17.74 -7.06 -14.24
CA VAL A 271 17.00 -6.21 -15.19
C VAL A 271 17.15 -4.75 -14.78
N GLY A 272 17.95 -3.99 -15.51
CA GLY A 272 18.26 -2.60 -15.13
C GLY A 272 19.38 -1.97 -15.96
N LEU A 273 19.88 -0.83 -15.50
CA LEU A 273 20.96 -0.11 -16.19
C LEU A 273 22.27 -0.91 -16.10
N LYS A 274 22.90 -1.16 -17.26
CA LYS A 274 24.08 -2.04 -17.36
C LYS A 274 25.21 -1.61 -16.43
N ALA A 275 25.58 -0.33 -16.46
CA ALA A 275 26.65 0.22 -15.64
C ALA A 275 26.39 0.08 -14.13
N GLU A 276 25.13 0.17 -13.71
CA GLU A 276 24.76 0.03 -12.29
C GLU A 276 24.79 -1.44 -11.85
N LEU A 277 24.30 -2.35 -12.69
CA LEU A 277 24.36 -3.80 -12.43
C LEU A 277 25.81 -4.27 -12.32
N GLU A 278 26.69 -3.84 -13.23
CA GLU A 278 28.13 -4.16 -13.21
C GLU A 278 28.81 -3.63 -11.95
N ARG A 279 28.51 -2.38 -11.55
CA ARG A 279 29.04 -1.76 -10.33
C ARG A 279 28.67 -2.54 -9.06
N LEU A 280 27.49 -3.16 -9.04
CA LEU A 280 26.98 -3.96 -7.92
C LEU A 280 27.31 -5.45 -8.04
N ASN A 281 28.11 -5.84 -9.04
CA ASN A 281 28.47 -7.23 -9.34
C ASN A 281 27.22 -8.14 -9.56
N ILE A 282 26.18 -7.58 -10.18
CA ILE A 282 24.94 -8.30 -10.53
C ILE A 282 25.03 -8.74 -11.99
N SER A 283 24.88 -10.05 -12.24
CA SER A 283 24.84 -10.58 -13.60
C SER A 283 23.65 -10.03 -14.39
N MET A 284 23.94 -9.30 -15.46
CA MET A 284 22.90 -8.71 -16.32
C MET A 284 22.07 -9.80 -17.02
N VAL A 285 20.75 -9.63 -16.98
CA VAL A 285 19.75 -10.40 -17.73
C VAL A 285 19.26 -9.57 -18.91
N LEU A 286 18.87 -8.32 -18.65
CA LEU A 286 18.35 -7.40 -19.65
C LEU A 286 18.77 -5.97 -19.30
N HIS A 287 19.36 -5.28 -20.27
CA HIS A 287 19.62 -3.86 -20.16
C HIS A 287 18.31 -3.07 -20.28
N ASN A 288 17.97 -2.31 -19.25
CA ASN A 288 16.84 -1.39 -19.24
C ASN A 288 17.16 -0.16 -18.39
N GLU A 289 17.38 0.98 -19.03
CA GLU A 289 17.75 2.25 -18.38
C GLU A 289 16.62 2.90 -17.57
N PHE A 290 15.36 2.50 -17.80
CA PHE A 290 14.18 3.10 -17.18
C PHE A 290 13.81 2.47 -15.83
N VAL A 291 14.37 1.30 -15.49
CA VAL A 291 14.09 0.64 -14.20
C VAL A 291 14.55 1.55 -13.07
N GLY A 292 13.61 1.91 -12.19
CA GLY A 292 13.86 2.77 -11.04
C GLY A 292 13.93 4.26 -11.33
N LYS A 293 13.75 4.68 -12.60
CA LYS A 293 13.62 6.08 -13.01
C LYS A 293 12.15 6.54 -12.96
N GLY A 294 11.93 7.85 -13.10
CA GLY A 294 10.57 8.42 -13.12
C GLY A 294 9.80 8.29 -11.80
N ARG A 295 10.51 8.09 -10.68
CA ARG A 295 9.87 8.03 -9.35
C ARG A 295 9.31 9.41 -9.01
N ALA A 296 8.00 9.47 -8.82
CA ALA A 296 7.31 10.66 -8.36
C ALA A 296 6.71 10.41 -6.98
N ASN A 297 6.64 11.47 -6.20
CA ASN A 297 5.82 11.53 -5.00
C ASN A 297 5.11 12.89 -5.00
N ASN A 298 3.86 12.91 -4.56
CA ASN A 298 3.13 14.15 -4.40
C ASN A 298 3.68 14.89 -3.18
N PRO A 299 3.99 16.19 -3.28
CA PRO A 299 4.33 16.97 -2.10
C PRO A 299 3.10 17.09 -1.20
N MET A 300 3.30 17.00 0.11
CA MET A 300 2.27 17.23 1.11
C MET A 300 2.78 18.29 2.09
N ASN A 301 2.04 19.38 2.21
CA ASN A 301 2.29 20.42 3.19
C ASN A 301 1.19 20.35 4.24
N THR A 302 1.57 20.35 5.52
CA THR A 302 0.62 20.17 6.63
C THR A 302 0.66 21.36 7.57
N VAL A 303 -0.53 21.83 7.95
CA VAL A 303 -0.71 22.82 9.03
C VAL A 303 -1.37 22.10 10.19
N PHE A 304 -0.81 22.26 11.39
CA PHE A 304 -1.38 21.73 12.62
C PHE A 304 -2.12 22.84 13.35
N VAL A 305 -3.39 22.61 13.66
CA VAL A 305 -4.22 23.52 14.45
C VAL A 305 -4.45 22.87 15.80
N LEU A 306 -4.03 23.56 16.87
CA LEU A 306 -4.27 23.10 18.24
C LEU A 306 -5.64 23.59 18.70
N VAL A 307 -6.50 22.65 19.11
CA VAL A 307 -7.83 22.93 19.63
C VAL A 307 -7.82 22.65 21.13
N THR A 308 -8.40 23.55 21.93
CA THR A 308 -8.45 23.42 23.40
C THR A 308 -9.54 22.48 23.89
N ARG A 309 -10.50 22.15 23.01
CA ARG A 309 -11.58 21.20 23.26
C ARG A 309 -11.20 19.83 22.71
N HIS A 310 -11.72 18.79 23.35
CA HIS A 310 -11.55 17.43 22.86
C HIS A 310 -12.33 17.25 21.55
N GLU A 311 -11.60 17.02 20.45
CA GLU A 311 -12.19 16.69 19.17
C GLU A 311 -12.24 15.18 18.97
N GLU A 312 -13.36 14.68 18.45
CA GLU A 312 -13.45 13.27 18.04
C GLU A 312 -12.47 13.00 16.89
N GLN A 313 -11.85 11.82 16.93
CA GLN A 313 -10.94 11.41 15.87
C GLN A 313 -11.69 11.25 14.56
N SER A 314 -11.29 12.00 13.54
CA SER A 314 -11.82 11.86 12.18
C SER A 314 -10.68 11.68 11.18
N LEU A 315 -10.82 10.65 10.35
CA LEU A 315 -10.00 10.50 9.15
C LEU A 315 -10.53 11.41 8.04
N THR A 316 -9.75 11.61 6.98
CA THR A 316 -10.20 12.35 5.80
C THR A 316 -11.49 11.75 5.23
N GLN A 317 -12.53 12.60 5.16
CA GLN A 317 -13.83 12.28 4.54
C GLN A 317 -14.24 13.35 3.53
N THR A 318 -13.99 14.61 3.88
CA THR A 318 -14.20 15.79 3.04
C THR A 318 -12.90 16.19 2.37
N VAL A 319 -12.99 16.57 1.11
CA VAL A 319 -11.86 17.00 0.30
C VAL A 319 -12.25 18.18 -0.57
N GLY A 320 -11.36 19.16 -0.68
CA GLY A 320 -11.41 20.23 -1.66
C GLY A 320 -10.41 19.98 -2.79
N ILE A 321 -10.86 20.07 -4.04
CA ILE A 321 -9.99 20.01 -5.23
C ILE A 321 -10.07 21.35 -5.94
N THR A 322 -8.94 22.07 -6.02
CA THR A 322 -8.89 23.38 -6.69
C THR A 322 -8.79 23.25 -8.21
N LYS A 323 -9.02 24.33 -8.97
CA LYS A 323 -8.87 24.33 -10.44
C LYS A 323 -7.44 24.02 -10.90
N MET A 324 -6.46 24.22 -10.02
CA MET A 324 -5.06 23.88 -10.25
C MET A 324 -4.74 22.41 -9.93
N GLY A 325 -5.72 21.63 -9.49
CA GLY A 325 -5.53 20.24 -9.08
C GLY A 325 -4.90 20.08 -7.70
N VAL A 326 -4.89 21.14 -6.87
CA VAL A 326 -4.43 21.03 -5.47
C VAL A 326 -5.50 20.29 -4.67
N TYR A 327 -5.05 19.27 -3.94
CA TYR A 327 -5.88 18.44 -3.08
C TYR A 327 -5.76 18.91 -1.64
N ILE A 328 -6.87 19.31 -1.04
CA ILE A 328 -6.93 19.84 0.32
C ILE A 328 -7.75 18.86 1.17
N GLU A 329 -7.13 18.35 2.22
CA GLU A 329 -7.73 17.40 3.16
C GLU A 329 -7.39 17.78 4.61
N ALA A 330 -8.22 17.33 5.53
CA ALA A 330 -8.01 17.52 6.96
C ALA A 330 -8.42 16.26 7.74
N SER A 331 -7.81 16.09 8.90
CA SER A 331 -8.13 15.05 9.89
C SER A 331 -8.03 15.65 11.30
N SER A 332 -8.65 15.01 12.29
CA SER A 332 -8.74 15.52 13.67
C SER A 332 -8.52 14.42 14.71
N GLY A 333 -8.27 14.82 15.96
CA GLY A 333 -8.21 13.94 17.13
C GLY A 333 -6.94 13.10 17.24
N PHE A 334 -5.79 13.72 16.95
CA PHE A 334 -4.44 13.15 17.12
C PHE A 334 -3.63 13.96 18.12
#